data_AF-A0A1B6J6D5-F1
#
_entry.id   AF-A0A1B6J6D5-F1
#
_cell.length_a   1.000
_cell.length_b   1.000
_cell.length_c   1.000
_cell.angle_alpha   90.00
_cell.angle_beta   90.00
_cell.angle_gamma   90.00
#
_symmetry.space_group_name_H-M   'P 1'
#
loop_
_entity.id
_entity.type
_entity.pdbx_description
1 polymer ?
#
loop_
_entity_poly.entity_id
_entity_poly.type
_entity_poly.pdbx_seq_one_letter_code
_entity_poly.pdbx_strand_id
1 'polypeptide(L)'
;MSAMVDQLMTKVTEPSKSSGNKITVVGVGQVGMACAFSILTQYVTDEIALVDCVEDKLRGEMMDLQHGACFMRSPKIYSGTDYGITANSKICIVSAGVRQKEGESRLNLVQRNLDIFKHIIPQLVKHSPDTILLIVSNPVDVLTYVAWKLSGLPKNRVIGSGTNLDTSRLRFLVSQKLNLSVES
;
A
#
# COMPACT_ATOMS: atom_id res chain seq x y z
N MET A 1 -31.46 -4.31 10.39
CA MET A 1 -31.12 -4.08 8.97
C MET A 1 -31.43 -5.28 8.06
N SER A 2 -31.46 -6.54 8.53
CA SER A 2 -31.69 -7.71 7.66
C SER A 2 -33.11 -7.82 7.08
N ALA A 3 -34.15 -7.65 7.90
CA ALA A 3 -35.53 -7.92 7.48
C ALA A 3 -36.04 -7.05 6.30
N MET A 4 -35.57 -5.81 6.16
CA MET A 4 -35.98 -4.91 5.08
C MET A 4 -35.22 -5.16 3.78
N VAL A 5 -33.93 -5.52 3.87
CA VAL A 5 -33.13 -5.87 2.69
C VAL A 5 -33.66 -7.15 2.04
N ASP A 6 -34.05 -8.14 2.85
CA ASP A 6 -34.61 -9.40 2.36
C ASP A 6 -36.00 -9.22 1.72
N GLN A 7 -36.73 -8.15 2.09
CA GLN A 7 -38.01 -7.78 1.46
C GLN A 7 -37.85 -7.00 0.14
N LEU A 8 -36.77 -6.21 0.00
CA LEU A 8 -36.50 -5.38 -1.17
C LEU A 8 -35.66 -6.08 -2.24
N MET A 9 -34.78 -7.00 -1.84
CA MET A 9 -33.79 -7.61 -2.71
C MET A 9 -33.89 -9.13 -2.63
N THR A 10 -34.02 -9.79 -3.78
CA THR A 10 -33.96 -11.26 -3.86
C THR A 10 -32.52 -11.70 -4.09
N LYS A 11 -32.01 -12.57 -3.22
CA LYS A 11 -30.65 -13.12 -3.36
C LYS A 11 -30.60 -14.12 -4.51
N VAL A 12 -29.92 -13.75 -5.60
CA VAL A 12 -29.75 -14.60 -6.80
C VAL A 12 -28.51 -15.50 -6.70
N THR A 13 -27.47 -15.05 -6.01
CA THR A 13 -26.23 -15.81 -5.79
C THR A 13 -25.60 -15.43 -4.46
N GLU A 14 -24.73 -16.29 -3.93
CA GLU A 14 -23.83 -15.92 -2.85
C GLU A 14 -22.87 -14.80 -3.31
N PRO A 15 -22.67 -13.75 -2.50
CA PRO A 15 -21.73 -12.69 -2.83
C PRO A 15 -20.30 -13.25 -2.86
N SER A 16 -19.52 -12.84 -3.87
CA SER A 16 -18.10 -13.20 -3.95
C SER A 16 -17.36 -12.67 -2.72
N LYS A 17 -16.58 -13.54 -2.09
CA LYS A 17 -15.77 -13.24 -0.90
C LYS A 17 -14.54 -12.37 -1.21
N SER A 18 -14.10 -12.32 -2.46
CA SER A 18 -12.95 -11.50 -2.89
C SER A 18 -13.09 -11.06 -4.35
N SER A 19 -12.57 -9.87 -4.63
CA SER A 19 -12.40 -9.32 -5.98
C SER A 19 -11.28 -10.00 -6.79
N GLY A 20 -10.32 -10.64 -6.12
CA GLY A 20 -9.14 -11.26 -6.74
C GLY A 20 -8.04 -10.29 -7.16
N ASN A 21 -8.24 -8.97 -7.04
CA ASN A 21 -7.29 -7.91 -7.40
C ASN A 21 -6.92 -7.01 -6.19
N LYS A 22 -7.09 -7.53 -4.97
CA LYS A 22 -6.88 -6.79 -3.72
C LYS A 22 -5.46 -6.23 -3.59
N ILE A 23 -5.36 -4.98 -3.13
CA ILE A 23 -4.08 -4.32 -2.82
C ILE A 23 -4.03 -3.96 -1.33
N THR A 24 -2.90 -4.20 -0.69
CA THR A 24 -2.64 -3.76 0.68
C THR A 24 -1.65 -2.60 0.68
N VAL A 25 -1.90 -1.57 1.48
CA VAL A 25 -0.95 -0.49 1.78
C VAL A 25 -0.62 -0.54 3.26
N VAL A 26 0.67 -0.71 3.57
CA VAL A 26 1.19 -0.69 4.93
C VAL A 26 1.85 0.66 5.20
N GLY A 27 1.37 1.33 6.24
CA GLY A 27 1.70 2.70 6.64
C GLY A 27 0.73 3.70 6.05
N VAL A 28 -0.13 4.32 6.86
CA VAL A 28 -1.06 5.40 6.44
C VAL A 28 -0.44 6.78 6.68
N GLY A 29 0.85 6.90 6.38
CA GLY A 29 1.53 8.19 6.27
C GLY A 29 1.11 8.95 5.00
N GLN A 30 1.67 10.14 4.79
CA GLN A 30 1.43 10.93 3.56
C GLN A 30 1.70 10.12 2.28
N VAL A 31 2.77 9.32 2.26
CA VAL A 31 3.14 8.48 1.12
C VAL A 31 2.10 7.38 0.90
N GLY A 32 1.77 6.61 1.95
CA GLY A 32 0.80 5.52 1.84
C GLY A 32 -0.59 6.01 1.44
N MET A 33 -1.05 7.14 1.99
CA MET A 33 -2.33 7.72 1.60
C MET A 33 -2.33 8.26 0.17
N ALA A 34 -1.25 8.90 -0.29
CA ALA A 34 -1.12 9.28 -1.69
C ALA A 34 -1.14 8.06 -2.63
N CYS A 35 -0.49 6.96 -2.25
CA CYS A 35 -0.57 5.70 -2.97
C CYS A 35 -2.00 5.14 -2.99
N ALA A 36 -2.65 5.01 -1.84
CA ALA A 36 -4.01 4.49 -1.73
C ALA A 36 -5.01 5.32 -2.55
N PHE A 37 -4.96 6.64 -2.43
CA PHE A 37 -5.82 7.55 -3.19
C PHE A 37 -5.58 7.44 -4.70
N SER A 38 -4.32 7.43 -5.15
CA SER A 38 -3.98 7.28 -6.56
C SER A 38 -4.47 5.96 -7.15
N ILE A 39 -4.33 4.87 -6.40
CA ILE A 39 -4.78 3.53 -6.79
C ILE A 39 -6.30 3.48 -6.97
N LEU A 40 -7.05 4.08 -6.03
CA LEU A 40 -8.51 4.12 -6.06
C LEU A 40 -9.04 5.02 -7.19
N THR A 41 -8.45 6.19 -7.38
CA THR A 41 -8.87 7.15 -8.42
C THR A 41 -8.50 6.73 -9.83
N GLN A 42 -7.41 5.97 -10.00
CA GLN A 42 -7.03 5.37 -11.27
C GLN A 42 -7.73 4.02 -11.54
N TYR A 43 -8.62 3.58 -10.63
CA TYR A 43 -9.39 2.35 -10.74
C TYR A 43 -8.52 1.08 -10.91
N VAL A 44 -7.34 1.07 -10.28
CA VAL A 44 -6.41 -0.07 -10.34
C VAL A 44 -7.00 -1.29 -9.60
N THR A 45 -7.73 -1.04 -8.51
CA THR A 45 -8.44 -2.06 -7.74
C THR A 45 -9.74 -1.49 -7.16
N ASP A 46 -10.70 -2.37 -6.91
CA ASP A 46 -11.93 -2.13 -6.16
C ASP A 46 -11.85 -2.70 -4.73
N GLU A 47 -10.72 -3.29 -4.33
CA GLU A 47 -10.52 -3.84 -2.99
C GLU A 47 -9.16 -3.42 -2.41
N ILE A 48 -9.18 -2.62 -1.34
CA ILE A 48 -7.96 -2.13 -0.69
C ILE A 48 -7.97 -2.41 0.82
N ALA A 49 -6.82 -2.77 1.37
CA ALA A 49 -6.61 -2.89 2.81
C ALA A 49 -5.52 -1.93 3.29
N LEU A 50 -5.79 -1.21 4.38
CA LEU A 50 -4.88 -0.27 5.01
C LEU A 50 -4.42 -0.81 6.35
N VAL A 51 -3.10 -0.87 6.57
CA VAL A 51 -2.51 -1.33 7.84
C VAL A 51 -1.61 -0.25 8.40
N ASP A 52 -1.82 0.11 9.67
CA ASP A 52 -0.93 0.98 10.43
C ASP A 52 -0.99 0.59 11.92
N CYS A 53 -0.01 1.03 12.71
CA CYS A 53 -0.02 0.82 14.16
C CYS A 53 -0.80 1.90 14.92
N VAL A 54 -1.05 3.07 14.31
CA VAL A 54 -1.80 4.17 14.92
C VAL A 54 -3.28 4.06 14.55
N GLU A 55 -4.04 3.39 15.41
CA GLU A 55 -5.45 3.02 15.16
C GLU A 55 -6.37 4.23 14.88
N ASP A 56 -6.26 5.30 15.67
CA ASP A 56 -7.09 6.50 15.48
C ASP A 56 -6.85 7.16 14.12
N LYS A 57 -5.58 7.25 13.72
CA LYS A 57 -5.21 7.80 12.42
C LYS A 57 -5.73 6.90 11.31
N LEU A 58 -5.50 5.60 11.43
CA LEU A 58 -5.96 4.60 10.47
C LEU A 58 -7.47 4.67 10.24
N ARG A 59 -8.25 4.77 11.32
CA ARG A 59 -9.70 4.93 11.27
C ARG A 59 -10.11 6.22 10.58
N GLY A 60 -9.45 7.34 10.90
CA GLY A 60 -9.70 8.64 10.28
C GLY A 60 -9.48 8.61 8.76
N GLU A 61 -8.31 8.13 8.33
CA GLU A 61 -7.93 8.02 6.91
C GLU A 61 -8.85 7.06 6.14
N MET A 62 -9.26 5.95 6.76
CA MET A 62 -10.24 5.02 6.19
C MET A 62 -11.59 5.70 5.97
N MET A 63 -12.11 6.41 6.97
CA MET A 63 -13.40 7.09 6.88
C MET A 63 -13.39 8.16 5.78
N ASP A 64 -12.29 8.88 5.62
CA ASP A 64 -12.16 9.90 4.58
C ASP A 64 -12.25 9.28 3.18
N LEU A 65 -11.53 8.18 2.93
CA LEU A 65 -11.65 7.44 1.67
C LEU A 65 -13.05 6.84 1.46
N GLN A 66 -13.69 6.33 2.52
CA GLN A 66 -15.04 5.77 2.44
C GLN A 66 -16.10 6.85 2.14
N HIS A 67 -15.99 8.04 2.73
CA HIS A 67 -16.86 9.17 2.41
C HIS A 67 -16.65 9.65 0.97
N GLY A 68 -15.43 9.53 0.43
CA GLY A 68 -15.12 9.76 -0.97
C GLY A 68 -15.56 8.64 -1.92
N ALA A 69 -16.06 7.51 -1.42
CA ALA A 69 -16.32 6.32 -2.24
C ALA A 69 -17.36 6.56 -3.36
N CYS A 70 -18.29 7.51 -3.18
CA CYS A 70 -19.26 7.91 -4.21
C CYS A 70 -18.61 8.46 -5.49
N PHE A 71 -17.39 9.01 -5.37
CA PHE A 71 -16.61 9.52 -6.51
C PHE A 71 -15.62 8.49 -7.05
N MET A 72 -15.54 7.33 -6.39
CA MET A 72 -14.73 6.19 -6.77
C MET A 72 -15.67 5.08 -7.30
N ARG A 73 -15.13 3.99 -7.85
CA ARG A 73 -15.96 2.85 -8.30
C ARG A 73 -16.44 1.99 -7.12
N SER A 74 -16.99 2.63 -6.07
CA SER A 74 -17.47 2.02 -4.83
C SER A 74 -16.52 0.96 -4.25
N PRO A 75 -15.26 1.33 -3.95
CA PRO A 75 -14.26 0.38 -3.49
C PRO A 75 -14.60 -0.19 -2.11
N LYS A 76 -14.25 -1.46 -1.90
CA LYS A 76 -14.22 -2.09 -0.57
C LYS A 76 -12.92 -1.69 0.12
N ILE A 77 -13.05 -0.88 1.16
CA ILE A 77 -11.91 -0.37 1.93
C ILE A 77 -11.93 -1.04 3.31
N TYR A 78 -10.88 -1.80 3.59
CA TYR A 78 -10.62 -2.41 4.89
C TYR A 78 -9.51 -1.64 5.60
N SER A 79 -9.59 -1.51 6.92
CA SER A 79 -8.47 -1.02 7.73
C SER A 79 -8.39 -1.75 9.06
N GLY A 80 -7.18 -1.83 9.60
CA GLY A 80 -6.93 -2.47 10.89
C GLY A 80 -5.45 -2.62 11.20
N THR A 81 -5.15 -2.82 12.48
CA THR A 81 -3.80 -3.07 12.97
C THR A 81 -3.38 -4.53 12.77
N ASP A 82 -4.35 -5.45 12.69
CA ASP A 82 -4.14 -6.87 12.42
C ASP A 82 -3.95 -7.17 10.93
N TYR A 83 -2.99 -8.04 10.61
CA TYR A 83 -2.64 -8.37 9.23
C TYR A 83 -3.62 -9.36 8.58
N GLY A 84 -4.56 -9.94 9.32
CA GLY A 84 -5.60 -10.81 8.77
C GLY A 84 -6.43 -10.12 7.67
N ILE A 85 -6.62 -8.81 7.77
CA ILE A 85 -7.32 -8.01 6.75
C ILE A 85 -6.59 -7.97 5.41
N THR A 86 -5.28 -8.27 5.39
CA THR A 86 -4.44 -8.23 4.18
C THR A 86 -4.54 -9.50 3.35
N ALA A 87 -5.29 -10.50 3.82
CA ALA A 87 -5.36 -11.81 3.18
C ALA A 87 -5.74 -11.74 1.70
N ASN A 88 -5.08 -12.58 0.89
CA ASN A 88 -5.25 -12.69 -0.56
C ASN A 88 -4.93 -11.43 -1.37
N SER A 89 -4.06 -10.55 -0.87
CA SER A 89 -3.58 -9.40 -1.62
C SER A 89 -2.66 -9.83 -2.76
N LYS A 90 -2.86 -9.24 -3.95
CA LYS A 90 -1.97 -9.41 -5.11
C LYS A 90 -0.73 -8.54 -5.04
N ILE A 91 -0.87 -7.35 -4.46
CA ILE A 91 0.23 -6.41 -4.24
C ILE A 91 0.16 -5.90 -2.81
N CYS A 92 1.27 -5.95 -2.10
CA CYS A 92 1.44 -5.30 -0.80
C CYS A 92 2.48 -4.19 -0.91
N ILE A 93 2.03 -2.95 -0.76
CA ILE A 93 2.86 -1.75 -0.81
C ILE A 93 3.33 -1.42 0.60
N VAL A 94 4.64 -1.40 0.82
CA VAL A 94 5.22 -1.10 2.13
C VAL A 94 5.80 0.31 2.11
N SER A 95 5.08 1.23 2.74
CA SER A 95 5.49 2.63 2.95
C SER A 95 5.75 2.96 4.41
N ALA A 96 5.47 2.02 5.32
CA ALA A 96 5.74 2.13 6.74
C ALA A 96 7.25 2.24 7.00
N GLY A 97 7.63 3.21 7.81
CA GLY A 97 9.01 3.44 8.18
C GLY A 97 9.14 4.65 9.07
N VAL A 98 10.30 4.77 9.68
CA VAL A 98 10.65 5.92 10.51
C VAL A 98 11.44 6.94 9.71
N ARG A 99 11.21 8.21 10.02
CA ARG A 99 12.04 9.31 9.51
C ARG A 99 13.34 9.39 10.31
N GLN A 100 14.40 9.83 9.64
CA GLN A 100 15.68 10.14 10.30
C GLN A 100 15.45 11.24 11.33
N LYS A 101 15.94 11.02 12.55
CA LYS A 101 15.97 12.07 13.57
C LYS A 101 17.20 12.95 13.38
N GLU A 102 17.12 14.19 13.85
CA GLU A 102 18.27 15.10 13.83
C GLU A 102 19.43 14.49 14.64
N GLY A 103 20.63 14.49 14.05
CA GLY A 103 21.82 13.85 14.63
C GLY A 103 21.87 12.31 14.54
N GLU A 104 20.85 11.64 14.01
CA GLU A 104 20.83 10.18 13.86
C GLU A 104 21.73 9.72 12.69
N SER A 105 22.56 8.70 12.93
CA SER A 105 23.38 8.12 11.87
C SER A 105 22.51 7.39 10.83
N ARG A 106 22.98 7.32 9.57
CA ARG A 106 22.30 6.54 8.52
C ARG A 106 22.15 5.06 8.90
N LEU A 107 23.13 4.49 9.59
CA LEU A 107 23.10 3.10 10.05
C LEU A 107 22.00 2.87 11.09
N ASN A 108 21.82 3.80 12.04
CA ASN A 108 20.77 3.70 13.05
C ASN A 108 19.37 3.79 12.44
N LEU A 109 19.19 4.67 11.45
CA LEU A 109 17.94 4.76 10.68
C LEU A 109 17.62 3.44 9.98
N VAL A 110 18.61 2.86 9.28
CA VAL A 110 18.46 1.56 8.63
C VAL A 110 18.06 0.50 9.65
N GLN A 111 18.76 0.43 10.78
CA GLN A 111 18.49 -0.57 11.82
C GLN A 111 17.04 -0.50 12.34
N ARG A 112 16.53 0.71 12.60
CA ARG A 112 15.12 0.87 13.04
C ARG A 112 14.13 0.42 11.98
N ASN A 113 14.37 0.74 10.71
CA ASN A 113 13.52 0.27 9.61
C ASN A 113 13.63 -1.24 9.40
N LEU A 114 14.81 -1.85 9.60
CA LEU A 114 14.97 -3.30 9.61
C LEU A 114 14.08 -3.94 10.67
N ASP A 115 14.08 -3.41 11.89
CA ASP A 115 13.29 -3.98 12.98
C ASP A 115 11.79 -3.85 12.71
N ILE A 116 11.33 -2.75 12.12
CA ILE A 116 9.96 -2.63 11.62
C ILE A 116 9.68 -3.72 10.55
N PHE A 117 10.56 -3.89 9.57
CA PHE A 117 10.36 -4.86 8.48
C PHE A 117 10.33 -6.31 8.96
N LYS A 118 11.08 -6.66 10.01
CA LYS A 118 11.03 -8.00 10.63
C LYS A 118 9.64 -8.36 11.16
N HIS A 119 8.82 -7.36 11.50
CA HIS A 119 7.44 -7.57 11.96
C HIS A 119 6.46 -7.55 10.78
N ILE A 120 6.62 -6.61 9.85
CA ILE A 120 5.69 -6.40 8.73
C ILE A 120 5.76 -7.54 7.70
N ILE A 121 6.96 -7.83 7.19
CA ILE A 121 7.13 -8.68 5.99
C ILE A 121 6.63 -10.11 6.21
N PRO A 122 6.97 -10.81 7.32
CA PRO A 122 6.48 -12.16 7.55
C PRO A 122 4.95 -12.24 7.66
N GLN A 123 4.29 -11.24 8.25
CA GLN A 123 2.83 -11.21 8.37
C GLN A 123 2.16 -11.05 7.01
N LEU A 124 2.68 -10.17 6.15
CA LEU A 124 2.16 -10.01 4.79
C LEU A 124 2.25 -11.32 3.99
N VAL A 125 3.39 -12.01 4.05
CA VAL A 125 3.58 -13.29 3.34
C VAL A 125 2.73 -14.41 3.94
N LYS A 126 2.56 -14.43 5.26
CA LYS A 126 1.68 -15.39 5.95
C LYS A 126 0.24 -15.30 5.44
N HIS A 127 -0.28 -14.10 5.25
CA HIS A 127 -1.67 -13.88 4.82
C HIS A 127 -1.83 -13.81 3.29
N SER A 128 -0.76 -13.50 2.56
CA SER A 128 -0.74 -13.38 1.10
C SER A 128 0.55 -13.98 0.52
N PRO A 129 0.69 -15.32 0.49
CA PRO A 129 1.92 -16.00 0.08
C PRO A 129 2.28 -15.76 -1.40
N ASP A 130 1.31 -15.37 -2.21
CA ASP A 130 1.48 -15.10 -3.63
C ASP A 130 1.58 -13.62 -4.00
N THR A 131 1.68 -12.74 -3.01
CA THR A 131 1.75 -11.29 -3.24
C THR A 131 3.05 -10.85 -3.93
N ILE A 132 2.97 -9.71 -4.60
CA ILE A 132 4.13 -8.90 -4.96
C ILE A 132 4.34 -7.85 -3.86
N LEU A 133 5.54 -7.82 -3.31
CA LEU A 133 5.97 -6.76 -2.39
C LEU A 133 6.49 -5.57 -3.20
N LEU A 134 5.87 -4.40 -3.02
CA LEU A 134 6.35 -3.13 -3.55
C LEU A 134 6.87 -2.26 -2.40
N ILE A 135 8.18 -2.13 -2.29
CA ILE A 135 8.85 -1.41 -1.21
C ILE A 135 9.03 0.05 -1.61
N VAL A 136 8.50 0.95 -0.79
CA VAL A 136 8.59 2.42 -0.95
C VAL A 136 9.36 3.05 0.22
N SER A 137 9.38 2.39 1.37
CA SER A 137 10.13 2.86 2.55
C SER A 137 11.62 3.04 2.25
N ASN A 138 12.22 4.07 2.84
CA ASN A 138 13.62 4.43 2.61
C ASN A 138 14.56 3.93 3.71
N PRO A 139 15.82 3.59 3.39
CA PRO A 139 16.42 3.62 2.05
C PRO A 139 15.95 2.44 1.19
N VAL A 140 15.34 2.74 0.03
CA VAL A 140 14.52 1.78 -0.71
C VAL A 140 15.30 0.56 -1.21
N ASP A 141 16.52 0.73 -1.71
CA ASP A 141 17.30 -0.39 -2.26
C ASP A 141 17.69 -1.40 -1.17
N VAL A 142 18.14 -0.89 -0.02
CA VAL A 142 18.51 -1.71 1.14
C VAL A 142 17.28 -2.41 1.71
N LEU A 143 16.17 -1.68 1.87
CA LEU A 143 14.94 -2.26 2.43
C LEU A 143 14.26 -3.23 1.46
N THR A 144 14.45 -3.07 0.15
CA THR A 144 14.02 -4.06 -0.86
C THR A 144 14.79 -5.36 -0.70
N TYR A 145 16.13 -5.29 -0.55
CA TYR A 145 16.94 -6.46 -0.28
C TYR A 145 16.53 -7.16 1.04
N VAL A 146 16.26 -6.38 2.08
CA VAL A 146 15.82 -6.91 3.38
C VAL A 146 14.46 -7.58 3.27
N ALA A 147 13.49 -6.95 2.61
CA ALA A 147 12.18 -7.53 2.37
C ALA A 147 12.30 -8.85 1.59
N TRP A 148 13.20 -8.92 0.61
CA TRP A 148 13.47 -10.17 -0.11
C TRP A 148 13.99 -11.27 0.82
N LYS A 149 14.96 -10.96 1.69
CA LYS A 149 15.50 -11.94 2.64
C LYS A 149 14.48 -12.38 3.70
N LEU A 150 13.66 -11.47 4.21
CA LEU A 150 12.66 -11.77 5.23
C LEU A 150 11.44 -12.50 4.67
N SER A 151 11.06 -12.22 3.41
CA SER A 151 9.85 -12.78 2.80
C SER A 151 10.02 -14.22 2.32
N GLY A 152 11.24 -14.62 1.93
CA GLY A 152 11.47 -15.89 1.24
C GLY A 152 10.84 -15.97 -0.15
N LEU A 153 10.30 -14.87 -0.68
CA LEU A 153 9.71 -14.81 -2.01
C LEU A 153 10.81 -14.85 -3.09
N PRO A 154 10.49 -15.33 -4.31
CA PRO A 154 11.40 -15.21 -5.43
C PRO A 154 11.61 -13.72 -5.78
N LYS A 155 12.82 -13.38 -6.26
CA LYS A 155 13.23 -11.98 -6.50
C LYS A 155 12.29 -11.20 -7.41
N ASN A 156 11.59 -11.85 -8.34
CA ASN A 156 10.64 -11.21 -9.26
C ASN A 156 9.34 -10.76 -8.56
N ARG A 157 9.12 -11.13 -7.29
CA ARG A 157 7.99 -10.67 -6.47
C ARG A 157 8.38 -9.65 -5.40
N VAL A 158 9.61 -9.15 -5.41
CA VAL A 158 10.08 -8.13 -4.46
C VAL A 158 10.70 -6.98 -5.23
N ILE A 159 9.98 -5.88 -5.30
CA ILE A 159 10.27 -4.73 -6.16
C ILE A 159 10.41 -3.51 -5.28
N GLY A 160 11.51 -2.76 -5.43
CA GLY A 160 11.64 -1.43 -4.86
C GLY A 160 11.11 -0.38 -5.83
N SER A 161 10.50 0.69 -5.33
CA SER A 161 10.13 1.84 -6.17
C SER A 161 11.34 2.47 -6.87
N GLY A 162 12.52 2.33 -6.25
CA GLY A 162 13.81 2.73 -6.80
C GLY A 162 13.80 4.18 -7.28
N THR A 163 14.38 4.40 -8.45
CA THR A 163 14.55 5.71 -9.09
C THR A 163 13.43 6.08 -10.05
N ASN A 164 12.26 5.42 -9.98
CA ASN A 164 11.13 5.74 -10.87
C ASN A 164 10.69 7.20 -10.71
N LEU A 165 10.62 7.67 -9.46
CA LEU A 165 10.31 9.06 -9.13
C LEU A 165 11.44 10.02 -9.54
N ASP A 166 12.70 9.64 -9.31
CA ASP A 166 13.87 10.45 -9.68
C ASP A 166 13.98 10.62 -11.19
N THR A 167 13.66 9.57 -11.96
CA THR A 167 13.60 9.63 -13.42
C THR A 167 12.47 10.54 -13.89
N SER A 168 11.29 10.46 -13.28
CA SER A 168 10.17 11.37 -13.56
C SER A 168 10.55 12.83 -13.28
N ARG A 169 11.23 13.09 -12.14
CA ARG A 169 11.75 14.42 -11.80
C ARG A 169 12.78 14.91 -12.81
N LEU A 170 13.72 14.06 -13.23
CA LEU A 170 14.71 14.40 -14.25
C LEU A 170 14.02 14.78 -15.57
N ARG A 171 13.08 13.95 -16.04
CA ARG A 171 12.29 14.23 -17.25
C ARG A 171 11.56 15.56 -17.15
N PHE A 172 10.91 15.83 -16.02
CA PHE A 172 10.24 17.11 -15.78
C PHE A 172 11.20 18.31 -15.86
N LEU A 173 12.36 18.23 -15.21
CA LEU A 173 13.34 19.32 -15.22
C LEU A 173 13.93 19.55 -16.62
N VAL A 174 14.15 18.48 -17.40
CA VAL A 174 14.60 18.59 -18.79
C VAL A 174 13.51 19.20 -19.66
N SER A 175 12.25 18.78 -19.51
CA SER A 175 11.13 19.31 -20.29
C SER A 175 10.91 20.81 -20.03
N GLN A 176 11.09 21.27 -18.78
CA GLN A 176 11.06 22.69 -18.43
C GLN A 176 12.16 23.49 -19.13
N LYS A 177 13.38 22.95 -19.22
CA LYS A 177 14.49 23.61 -19.92
C LYS A 177 14.30 23.67 -21.44
N LEU A 178 13.67 22.65 -22.01
CA LEU A 178 13.45 22.55 -23.46
C LEU A 178 12.08 23.10 -23.91
N ASN A 179 11.23 23.52 -22.97
CA ASN A 179 9.85 23.92 -23.21
C ASN A 179 9.03 22.86 -23.98
N LEU A 180 9.14 21.61 -23.56
CA LEU A 180 8.43 20.45 -24.10
C LEU A 180 7.54 19.80 -23.04
N SER A 181 6.58 18.99 -23.49
CA SER A 181 5.83 18.12 -22.58
C SER A 181 6.77 17.06 -21.96
N VAL A 182 6.47 16.65 -20.73
CA VAL A 182 7.22 15.60 -20.02
C VAL A 182 7.07 14.24 -20.72
N GLU A 183 5.96 14.04 -21.44
CA GLU A 183 5.62 12.80 -22.12
C GLU A 183 6.24 12.65 -23.51
N SER A 184 6.64 13.77 -24.13
CA SER A 184 7.32 13.82 -25.44
C SER A 184 8.71 13.21 -25.39
#